data_AF-A0A859QHR1-F1
#
_entry.id   AF-A0A859QHR1-F1
#
_cell.length_a   1.000
_cell.length_b   1.000
_cell.length_c   1.000
_cell.angle_alpha   90.00
_cell.angle_beta   90.00
_cell.angle_gamma   90.00
#
_symmetry.space_group_name_H-M   'P 1'
#
loop_
_entity.id
_entity.type
_entity.pdbx_description
1 polymer ?
#
loop_
_entity_poly.entity_id
_entity_poly.type
_entity_poly.pdbx_seq_one_letter_code
_entity_poly.pdbx_strand_id
1 'polypeptide(L)' 'MNRSGLYLIIAVLAVVAIGLGIYVYREENRAGIEIRIGQDGVSVEEN' A
#
# COMPACT_ATOMS: atom_id res chain seq x y z
N MET A 1 8.83 -29.10 14.12
CA MET A 1 9.32 -27.70 14.17
C MET A 1 9.54 -27.33 15.63
N ASN A 2 10.71 -26.80 15.99
CA ASN A 2 10.94 -26.38 17.39
C ASN A 2 10.11 -25.13 17.70
N ARG A 3 9.57 -25.00 18.92
CA ARG A 3 8.68 -23.86 19.29
C ARG A 3 9.32 -22.51 18.99
N SER A 4 10.63 -22.39 19.24
CA SER A 4 11.42 -21.19 18.92
C SER A 4 11.46 -20.84 17.43
N GLY A 5 11.48 -21.84 16.55
CA GLY A 5 11.45 -21.62 15.10
C GLY A 5 10.09 -21.11 14.63
N LEU A 6 9.00 -21.59 15.22
CA LEU A 6 7.66 -21.11 14.91
C LEU A 6 7.48 -19.63 15.30
N TYR A 7 7.96 -19.22 16.49
CA TYR A 7 7.92 -17.81 16.91
C TYR A 7 8.72 -16.90 15.98
N LEU A 8 9.86 -17.36 15.47
CA LEU A 8 10.69 -16.60 14.53
C LEU A 8 9.95 -16.37 13.21
N ILE A 9 9.30 -17.42 12.67
CA ILE A 9 8.47 -17.30 11.47
C ILE A 9 7.31 -16.32 11.70
N ILE A 10 6.61 -16.42 12.83
CA ILE A 10 5.50 -15.52 13.16
C ILE A 10 5.98 -14.08 13.27
N ALA A 11 7.13 -13.83 13.91
CA ALA A 11 7.69 -12.49 14.05
C ALA A 11 8.02 -11.88 12.69
N VAL A 12 8.62 -12.66 11.78
CA VAL A 12 8.91 -12.20 10.41
C VAL A 12 7.62 -11.89 9.66
N LEU A 13 6.63 -12.77 9.72
CA LEU A 13 5.35 -12.55 9.06
C LEU A 13 4.62 -11.31 9.59
N ALA A 14 4.66 -11.07 10.90
CA ALA A 14 4.07 -9.88 11.52
C ALA A 14 4.73 -8.59 11.01
N VAL A 15 6.06 -8.55 10.93
CA VAL A 15 6.79 -7.40 10.38
C VAL A 15 6.44 -7.15 8.92
N VAL A 16 6.36 -8.21 8.10
CA VAL A 16 5.97 -8.11 6.69
C VAL A 16 4.55 -7.57 6.56
N ALA A 17 3.61 -8.07 7.34
CA ALA A 17 2.22 -7.62 7.32
C ALA A 17 2.09 -6.13 7.68
N ILE A 18 2.82 -5.67 8.71
CA ILE A 18 2.84 -4.25 9.11
C ILE A 18 3.44 -3.39 7.98
N GLY A 19 4.57 -3.81 7.40
CA GLY A 19 5.22 -3.07 6.31
C GLY A 19 4.31 -2.94 5.08
N LEU A 20 3.64 -4.01 4.69
CA LEU A 20 2.68 -4.00 3.58
C LEU A 20 1.44 -3.15 3.91
N GLY A 21 0.93 -3.22 5.14
CA GLY A 21 -0.19 -2.39 5.58
C GLY A 21 0.13 -0.90 5.47
N ILE A 22 1.32 -0.48 5.91
CA ILE A 22 1.80 0.90 5.76
C ILE A 22 1.94 1.28 4.28
N TYR A 23 2.51 0.39 3.46
CA TYR A 23 2.69 0.62 2.02
C TYR A 23 1.35 0.86 1.32
N VAL A 24 0.35 0.00 1.58
CA VAL A 24 -1.00 0.11 1.01
C VAL A 24 -1.71 1.37 1.52
N TYR A 25 -1.66 1.63 2.83
CA TYR A 25 -2.29 2.82 3.41
C TYR A 25 -1.71 4.13 2.87
N ARG A 26 -0.41 4.15 2.57
CA ARG A 26 0.24 5.30 1.93
C ARG A 26 -0.23 5.49 0.50
N GLU A 27 -0.48 4.41 -0.22
CA GLU A 27 -0.94 4.46 -1.61
C GLU A 27 -2.37 4.98 -1.73
N GLU A 28 -3.27 4.61 -0.81
CA GLU A 28 -4.64 5.17 -0.76
C GLU A 28 -4.66 6.68 -0.46
N ASN A 29 -3.65 7.19 0.25
CA ASN A 29 -3.51 8.62 0.56
C ASN A 29 -2.69 9.40 -0.47
N ARG A 30 -2.16 8.74 -1.51
CA ARG A 30 -1.69 9.50 -2.69
C ARG A 30 -2.94 10.00 -3.38
N ALA A 31 -2.98 11.30 -3.65
CA ALA A 31 -4.03 11.93 -4.44
C ALA A 31 -4.22 11.09 -5.71
N GLY A 32 -5.27 10.25 -5.73
CA GLY A 32 -5.67 9.53 -6.92
C GLY A 32 -5.81 10.59 -8.00
N ILE A 33 -5.15 10.37 -9.14
CA ILE A 33 -5.13 11.27 -10.29
C ILE A 33 -6.49 11.94 -10.37
N GLU A 34 -6.52 13.26 -10.23
CA GLU A 34 -7.76 14.01 -10.21
C GLU A 34 -8.31 13.99 -11.65
N ILE A 35 -9.03 12.92 -12.02
CA ILE A 35 -9.59 12.76 -13.36
C ILE A 35 -10.77 13.74 -13.46
N ARG A 36 -10.46 14.97 -13.85
CA ARG A 36 -11.46 15.99 -14.15
C ARG A 36 -12.01 15.69 -15.54
N ILE A 37 -13.11 14.95 -15.58
CA ILE A 37 -13.87 14.71 -16.82
C ILE A 37 -14.61 16.01 -17.17
N GLY A 38 -13.96 16.85 -17.98
CA GLY A 38 -14.56 18.07 -18.54
C GLY A 38 -15.36 17.79 -19.81
N GLN A 39 -16.10 18.79 -20.29
CA GLN A 39 -16.91 18.70 -21.51
C GLN A 39 -16.09 18.45 -22.79
N ASP A 40 -14.77 18.67 -22.74
CA ASP A 40 -13.83 18.53 -23.86
C ASP A 40 -12.94 17.26 -23.80
N GLY A 41 -13.15 16.35 -22.83
CA GLY A 41 -12.41 15.08 -22.71
C GLY A 41 -11.52 14.97 -21.45
N VAL A 42 -10.69 13.91 -21.40
CA VAL A 42 -9.82 13.57 -20.26
C VAL A 42 -8.49 14.33 -20.35
N SER A 43 -8.23 15.22 -19.39
CA SER A 43 -6.93 15.88 -19.18
C SER A 43 -6.22 15.23 -17.99
N VAL A 44 -4.98 14.76 -18.18
CA VAL A 44 -4.10 14.28 -17.11
C VAL A 44 -3.02 15.34 -16.91
N GLU A 45 -3.10 16.08 -15.81
CA GLU A 45 -2.10 17.08 -15.43
C GLU A 45 -1.23 16.54 -14.30
N GLU A 46 0.06 16.38 -14.58
CA GLU A 46 1.10 15.91 -13.64
C GLU A 46 1.82 17.14 -13.06
N ASN A 47 1.94 17.24 -11.72
CA ASN A 47 2.78 18.25 -11.06
C ASN A 47 4.17 17.70 -10.76
#